data_AF-A0A4Z1NS01-F1
#
_entry.id   AF-A0A4Z1NS01-F1
#
_cell.length_a   1.000
_cell.length_b   1.000
_cell.length_c   1.000
_cell.angle_alpha   90.00
_cell.angle_beta   90.00
_cell.angle_gamma   90.00
#
_symmetry.space_group_name_H-M   'P 1'
#
loop_
_entity.id
_entity.type
_entity.pdbx_description
1 polymer ?
#
loop_
_entity_poly.entity_id
_entity_poly.type
_entity_poly.pdbx_seq_one_letter_code
_entity_poly.pdbx_strand_id
1 'polypeptide(L)'
;MVTINSPQLLKTLKELVRFSPSESLDFDTQVSYDSPYNLLHHHRAELLEYKKTSADETALEHIDLLLLFLASEASDKGRVATKLIASGLIAFENAWMVYKPGDLIYASSYGQDRLYILNQTGYHKDNCMGKYFQLSCSFSNCDGDKSGLSQTTLRIVERQEFVGASPSKITSLSAFL
;
A
#
# COMPACT_ATOMS: atom_id res chain seq x y z
N MET A 1 -8.24 0.66 -16.05
CA MET A 1 -6.83 0.92 -16.40
C MET A 1 -6.66 2.40 -16.73
N VAL A 2 -5.59 3.02 -16.25
CA VAL A 2 -5.17 4.40 -16.61
C VAL A 2 -3.73 4.34 -17.09
N THR A 3 -3.40 5.14 -18.12
CA THR A 3 -2.04 5.22 -18.67
C THR A 3 -1.51 6.63 -18.51
N ILE A 4 -0.30 6.74 -17.97
CA ILE A 4 0.39 8.01 -17.73
C ILE A 4 1.49 8.15 -18.78
N ASN A 5 1.37 9.19 -19.61
CA ASN A 5 2.32 9.53 -20.67
C ASN A 5 3.02 10.88 -20.45
N SER A 6 2.70 11.60 -19.38
CA SER A 6 3.27 12.92 -19.09
C SER A 6 4.71 12.75 -18.57
N PRO A 7 5.75 13.25 -19.27
CA PRO A 7 7.15 13.10 -18.84
C PRO A 7 7.42 13.72 -17.46
N GLN A 8 6.74 14.82 -17.16
CA GLN A 8 6.86 15.58 -15.91
C GLN A 8 6.26 14.78 -14.77
N LEU A 9 5.07 14.22 -14.97
CA LEU A 9 4.43 13.38 -13.97
C LEU A 9 5.19 12.08 -13.74
N LEU A 10 5.72 11.47 -14.81
CA LEU A 10 6.58 10.29 -14.73
C LEU A 10 7.87 10.58 -13.94
N LYS A 11 8.51 11.73 -14.20
CA LYS A 11 9.68 12.17 -13.43
C LYS A 11 9.33 12.36 -11.95
N THR A 12 8.22 13.02 -11.63
CA THR A 12 7.76 13.18 -10.25
C THR A 12 7.50 11.81 -9.59
N LEU A 13 6.83 10.88 -10.28
CA LEU A 13 6.58 9.54 -9.75
C LEU A 13 7.90 8.79 -9.51
N LYS A 14 8.89 8.91 -10.38
CA LYS A 14 10.23 8.34 -10.19
C LYS A 14 10.94 8.87 -8.94
N GLU A 15 10.74 10.14 -8.61
CA GLU A 15 11.32 10.77 -7.42
C GLU A 15 10.61 10.34 -6.12
N LEU A 16 9.30 10.12 -6.18
CA LEU A 16 8.46 9.77 -5.03
C LEU A 16 8.44 8.27 -4.74
N VAL A 17 8.33 7.43 -5.77
CA VAL A 17 8.27 5.97 -5.65
C VAL A 17 9.70 5.42 -5.62
N ARG A 18 10.38 5.66 -4.49
CA ARG A 18 11.80 5.28 -4.32
C ARG A 18 12.02 3.78 -4.22
N PHE A 19 11.01 3.04 -3.76
CA PHE A 19 11.10 1.61 -3.54
C PHE A 19 9.70 0.98 -3.63
N SER A 20 9.51 0.11 -4.62
CA SER A 20 8.34 -0.76 -4.72
C SER A 20 8.84 -2.15 -5.08
N PRO A 21 8.84 -3.13 -4.14
CA PRO A 21 9.37 -4.47 -4.41
C PRO A 21 8.60 -5.25 -5.48
N SER A 22 7.37 -4.82 -5.76
CA SER A 22 6.40 -5.58 -6.54
C SER A 22 6.13 -5.05 -7.94
N GLU A 23 6.59 -3.84 -8.24
CA GLU A 23 6.33 -3.16 -9.50
C GLU A 23 7.65 -2.65 -10.10
N SER A 24 7.78 -2.72 -11.42
CA SER A 24 8.91 -2.12 -12.13
C SER A 24 8.86 -0.60 -12.00
N LEU A 25 9.92 0.02 -11.51
CA LEU A 25 10.06 1.47 -11.34
C LEU A 25 10.54 2.17 -12.63
N ASP A 26 10.13 1.64 -13.79
CA ASP A 26 10.55 2.13 -15.09
C ASP A 26 9.61 3.27 -15.55
N PHE A 27 9.86 4.47 -15.01
CA PHE A 27 9.11 5.68 -15.35
C PHE A 27 9.65 6.41 -16.58
N ASP A 28 10.46 5.78 -17.43
CA ASP A 28 11.16 6.47 -18.52
C ASP A 28 10.30 6.64 -19.79
N THR A 29 9.18 5.91 -19.92
CA THR A 29 8.33 5.95 -21.13
C THR A 29 6.85 6.18 -20.83
N GLN A 30 6.13 5.13 -20.46
CA GLN A 30 4.74 5.18 -20.04
C GLN A 30 4.52 4.13 -18.97
N VAL A 31 3.63 4.42 -18.03
CA VAL A 31 3.21 3.44 -17.00
C VAL A 31 1.70 3.30 -17.03
N SER A 32 1.21 2.09 -16.81
CA SER A 32 -0.22 1.81 -16.74
C SER A 32 -0.58 1.15 -15.42
N TYR A 33 -1.68 1.61 -14.83
CA TYR A 33 -2.17 1.13 -13.54
C TYR A 33 -3.62 0.68 -13.66
N ASP A 34 -3.94 -0.47 -13.07
CA ASP A 34 -5.28 -0.99 -12.98
C ASP A 34 -6.02 -0.46 -11.75
N SER A 35 -7.35 -0.43 -11.83
CA SER A 35 -8.19 -0.10 -10.68
C SER A 35 -7.98 -1.15 -9.56
N PRO A 36 -7.84 -0.75 -8.29
CA PRO A 36 -8.17 0.57 -7.75
C PRO A 36 -6.96 1.52 -7.65
N TYR A 37 -5.98 1.38 -8.56
CA TYR A 37 -4.84 2.29 -8.72
C TYR A 37 -3.96 2.36 -7.47
N ASN A 38 -3.65 1.20 -6.87
CA ASN A 38 -3.00 1.05 -5.57
C ASN A 38 -1.78 1.95 -5.40
N LEU A 39 -0.81 1.87 -6.31
CA LEU A 39 0.41 2.68 -6.24
C LEU A 39 0.08 4.18 -6.19
N LEU A 40 -0.82 4.66 -7.06
CA LEU A 40 -1.20 6.07 -7.11
C LEU A 40 -1.93 6.52 -5.84
N HIS A 41 -2.78 5.67 -5.26
CA HIS A 41 -3.42 5.94 -3.97
C HIS A 41 -2.43 5.98 -2.82
N HIS A 42 -1.47 5.04 -2.79
CA HIS A 42 -0.45 4.95 -1.75
C HIS A 42 0.54 6.11 -1.73
N HIS A 43 0.73 6.78 -2.87
CA HIS A 43 1.61 7.94 -2.99
C HIS A 43 0.86 9.28 -3.06
N ARG A 44 -0.44 9.29 -2.78
CA ARG A 44 -1.28 10.50 -2.83
C ARG A 44 -0.81 11.59 -1.86
N ALA A 45 -0.37 11.21 -0.66
CA ALA A 45 0.11 12.16 0.33
C ALA A 45 1.43 12.82 -0.11
N GLU A 46 2.35 12.03 -0.67
CA GLU A 46 3.62 12.51 -1.18
C GLU A 46 3.44 13.40 -2.41
N LEU A 47 2.48 13.09 -3.29
CA LEU A 47 2.11 13.96 -4.40
C LEU A 47 1.59 15.32 -3.89
N LEU A 48 0.72 15.33 -2.88
CA LEU A 48 0.22 16.56 -2.26
C LEU A 48 1.33 17.37 -1.60
N GLU A 49 2.32 16.72 -1.01
CA GLU A 49 3.47 17.40 -0.40
C GLU A 49 4.43 17.95 -1.46
N TYR A 50 4.68 17.20 -2.53
CA TYR A 50 5.48 17.65 -3.67
C TYR A 50 4.93 18.94 -4.28
N LYS A 51 3.60 19.07 -4.34
CA LYS A 51 2.95 20.30 -4.83
C LYS A 51 3.29 21.55 -4.03
N LYS A 52 3.61 21.42 -2.74
CA LYS A 52 3.93 22.57 -1.88
C LYS A 52 5.35 23.08 -2.10
N THR A 53 6.23 22.22 -2.62
CA THR A 53 7.67 22.49 -2.71
C THR A 53 8.17 22.66 -4.14
N SER A 54 7.44 22.15 -5.13
CA SER A 54 7.80 22.27 -6.55
C SER A 54 7.46 23.65 -7.13
N ALA A 55 8.35 24.14 -7.99
CA ALA A 55 8.15 25.36 -8.79
C ALA A 55 7.83 25.05 -10.27
N ASP A 56 7.75 23.77 -10.65
CA ASP A 56 7.41 23.36 -12.02
C ASP A 56 5.89 23.41 -12.22
N GLU A 57 5.40 24.52 -12.80
CA GLU A 57 3.97 24.76 -13.06
C GLU A 57 3.31 23.62 -13.86
N THR A 58 4.01 23.08 -14.87
CA THR A 58 3.48 21.99 -15.71
C THR A 58 3.37 20.69 -14.91
N ALA A 59 4.35 20.38 -14.05
CA ALA A 59 4.25 19.23 -13.16
C ALA A 59 3.07 19.38 -12.18
N LEU A 60 2.87 20.59 -11.63
CA LEU A 60 1.77 20.87 -10.71
C LEU A 60 0.40 20.66 -11.36
N GLU A 61 0.20 21.16 -12.58
CA GLU A 61 -1.05 20.97 -13.35
C GLU A 61 -1.33 19.48 -13.62
N HIS A 62 -0.31 18.71 -14.00
CA HIS A 62 -0.47 17.28 -14.24
C HIS A 62 -0.76 16.48 -12.96
N ILE A 63 -0.14 16.85 -11.83
CA ILE A 63 -0.44 16.25 -10.53
C ILE A 63 -1.88 16.58 -10.13
N ASP A 64 -2.35 17.81 -10.36
CA ASP A 64 -3.73 18.19 -10.08
C ASP A 64 -4.74 17.38 -10.89
N LEU A 65 -4.48 17.19 -12.19
CA LEU A 65 -5.29 16.33 -13.04
C LEU A 65 -5.33 14.89 -12.50
N LEU A 66 -4.17 14.34 -12.11
CA LEU A 66 -4.09 13.01 -11.54
C LEU A 66 -4.90 12.89 -10.23
N LEU A 67 -4.74 13.84 -9.32
CA LEU A 67 -5.45 13.84 -8.03
C LEU A 67 -6.96 14.00 -8.19
N LEU A 68 -7.39 14.81 -9.17
CA LEU A 68 -8.79 14.98 -9.55
C LEU A 68 -9.36 13.67 -10.11
N PHE A 69 -8.63 13.00 -11.01
CA PHE A 69 -8.99 11.69 -11.55
C PHE A 69 -9.15 10.64 -10.44
N LEU A 70 -8.18 10.52 -9.53
CA LEU A 70 -8.29 9.59 -8.40
C LEU A 70 -9.49 9.91 -7.50
N ALA A 71 -9.83 11.20 -7.35
CA ALA A 71 -10.98 11.63 -6.56
C ALA A 71 -12.33 11.39 -7.27
N SER A 72 -12.37 11.43 -8.61
CA SER A 72 -13.57 11.11 -9.38
C SER A 72 -13.85 9.61 -9.41
N GLU A 73 -12.81 8.78 -9.47
CA GLU A 73 -12.92 7.32 -9.41
C GLU A 73 -13.24 6.80 -8.00
N ALA A 74 -13.00 7.61 -6.96
CA ALA A 74 -13.35 7.26 -5.60
C ALA A 74 -14.88 7.21 -5.43
N SER A 75 -15.40 5.99 -5.29
CA SER A 75 -16.79 5.76 -4.88
C SER A 75 -17.05 6.32 -3.46
N ASP A 76 -18.32 6.47 -3.09
CA ASP A 76 -18.69 6.86 -1.72
C ASP A 76 -18.08 5.94 -0.66
N LYS A 77 -17.96 4.64 -0.97
CA LYS A 77 -17.27 3.66 -0.12
C LYS A 77 -15.79 4.01 0.05
N GLY A 78 -15.11 4.41 -1.03
CA GLY A 78 -13.72 4.85 -0.97
C GLY A 78 -13.53 6.09 -0.09
N ARG A 79 -14.44 7.08 -0.19
CA ARG A 79 -14.40 8.28 0.66
C ARG A 79 -14.62 7.96 2.14
N VAL A 80 -15.56 7.04 2.43
CA VAL A 80 -15.79 6.54 3.79
C VAL A 80 -14.56 5.78 4.31
N ALA A 81 -13.95 4.93 3.48
CA ALA A 81 -12.73 4.21 3.82
C ALA A 81 -11.58 5.15 4.19
N THR A 82 -11.35 6.20 3.39
CA THR A 82 -10.31 7.21 3.69
C THR A 82 -10.56 7.91 5.03
N LYS A 83 -11.82 8.28 5.33
CA LYS A 83 -12.17 8.89 6.63
C LYS A 83 -11.96 7.92 7.80
N LEU A 84 -12.32 6.66 7.61
CA LEU A 84 -12.15 5.62 8.63
C LEU A 84 -10.66 5.39 8.94
N ILE A 85 -9.83 5.28 7.90
CA ILE A 85 -8.36 5.14 8.03
C ILE A 85 -7.76 6.34 8.73
N ALA A 86 -8.19 7.56 8.39
CA ALA A 86 -7.75 8.78 9.08
C ALA A 86 -8.09 8.80 10.57
N SER A 87 -9.11 8.03 11.01
CA SER A 87 -9.47 7.87 12.43
C SER A 87 -8.72 6.71 13.13
N GLY A 88 -7.79 6.05 12.45
CA GLY A 88 -7.03 4.90 12.97
C GLY A 88 -7.80 3.57 12.91
N LEU A 89 -8.91 3.53 12.18
CA LEU A 89 -9.75 2.36 11.99
C LEU A 89 -9.65 1.85 10.56
N ILE A 90 -9.85 0.55 10.37
CA ILE A 90 -9.81 -0.07 9.05
C ILE A 90 -10.89 -1.15 8.96
N ALA A 91 -11.51 -1.28 7.80
CA ALA A 91 -12.38 -2.40 7.47
C ALA A 91 -11.61 -3.38 6.58
N PHE A 92 -11.92 -4.67 6.66
CA PHE A 92 -11.18 -5.72 5.95
C PHE A 92 -11.05 -5.45 4.44
N GLU A 93 -12.12 -5.00 3.79
CA GLU A 93 -12.12 -4.66 2.35
C GLU A 93 -11.16 -3.52 1.97
N ASN A 94 -10.77 -2.69 2.93
CA ASN A 94 -9.89 -1.54 2.76
C ASN A 94 -8.46 -1.79 3.25
N ALA A 95 -8.11 -3.04 3.61
CA ALA A 95 -6.76 -3.40 4.07
C ALA A 95 -5.68 -2.93 3.08
N TRP A 96 -5.90 -3.13 1.78
CA TRP A 96 -4.99 -2.69 0.74
C TRP A 96 -4.64 -1.20 0.78
N MET A 97 -5.49 -0.32 1.31
CA MET A 97 -5.21 1.13 1.36
C MET A 97 -4.13 1.49 2.39
N VAL A 98 -3.94 0.64 3.40
CA VAL A 98 -3.03 0.87 4.53
C VAL A 98 -1.72 0.11 4.31
N TYR A 99 -1.77 -1.13 3.83
CA TYR A 99 -0.58 -1.95 3.60
C TYR A 99 0.08 -1.65 2.25
N LYS A 100 0.95 -0.64 2.24
CA LYS A 100 1.71 -0.22 1.06
C LYS A 100 2.98 -1.05 0.85
N PRO A 101 3.20 -1.62 -0.34
CA PRO A 101 4.48 -2.24 -0.69
C PRO A 101 5.67 -1.29 -0.44
N GLY A 102 6.71 -1.81 0.20
CA GLY A 102 7.89 -1.07 0.63
C GLY A 102 7.86 -0.65 2.10
N ASP A 103 6.70 -0.65 2.76
CA ASP A 103 6.59 -0.28 4.17
C ASP A 103 7.12 -1.37 5.11
N LEU A 104 7.51 -0.94 6.32
CA LEU A 104 7.88 -1.83 7.41
C LEU A 104 6.63 -2.32 8.13
N ILE A 105 6.55 -3.63 8.32
CA ILE A 105 5.48 -4.30 9.05
C ILE A 105 6.07 -4.92 10.30
N TYR A 106 5.52 -4.57 11.44
CA TYR A 106 5.76 -5.26 12.69
C TYR A 106 4.78 -6.43 12.85
N ALA A 107 5.29 -7.61 13.16
CA ALA A 107 4.48 -8.74 13.57
C ALA A 107 5.25 -9.65 14.54
N SER A 108 4.52 -10.29 15.44
CA SER A 108 5.06 -11.32 16.32
C SER A 108 4.76 -12.70 15.74
N SER A 109 5.81 -13.49 15.48
CA SER A 109 5.67 -14.85 14.95
C SER A 109 6.49 -15.81 15.81
N TYR A 110 5.84 -16.87 16.31
CA TYR A 110 6.44 -17.84 17.24
C TYR A 110 7.11 -17.21 18.47
N GLY A 111 6.52 -16.12 19.00
CA GLY A 111 7.05 -15.40 20.17
C GLY A 111 8.28 -14.54 19.89
N GLN A 112 8.60 -14.31 18.61
CA GLN A 112 9.65 -13.40 18.19
C GLN A 112 9.06 -12.22 17.45
N ASP A 113 9.31 -11.04 17.99
CA ASP A 113 8.95 -9.77 17.39
C ASP A 113 9.96 -9.43 16.29
N ARG A 114 9.46 -9.20 15.08
CA ARG A 114 10.29 -8.93 13.91
C ARG A 114 9.71 -7.80 13.08
N LEU A 115 10.60 -7.09 12.40
CA LEU A 115 10.26 -6.15 11.35
C LEU A 115 10.42 -6.84 9.99
N TYR A 116 9.44 -6.61 9.12
CA TYR A 116 9.36 -7.17 7.79
C TYR A 116 9.22 -6.05 6.77
N ILE A 117 9.85 -6.15 5.61
CA ILE A 117 9.60 -5.28 4.46
C ILE A 117 8.44 -5.89 3.68
N LEU A 118 7.35 -5.15 3.51
CA LEU A 118 6.21 -5.61 2.72
C LEU A 118 6.55 -5.59 1.24
N ASN A 119 6.43 -6.72 0.55
CA ASN A 119 6.68 -6.80 -0.88
C ASN A 119 5.38 -6.68 -1.68
N GLN A 120 4.38 -7.48 -1.32
CA GLN A 120 3.13 -7.63 -2.06
C GLN A 120 1.97 -7.92 -1.12
N THR A 121 0.77 -7.54 -1.55
CA THR A 121 -0.47 -7.82 -0.83
C THR A 121 -1.51 -8.44 -1.75
N GLY A 122 -2.47 -9.17 -1.17
CA GLY A 122 -3.53 -9.79 -1.94
C GLY A 122 -4.68 -10.30 -1.08
N TYR A 123 -5.91 -10.22 -1.61
CA TYR A 123 -7.07 -10.85 -0.99
C TYR A 123 -7.22 -12.27 -1.49
N HIS A 124 -7.39 -13.20 -0.56
CA HIS A 124 -7.58 -14.61 -0.85
C HIS A 124 -8.73 -15.18 -0.01
N LYS A 125 -9.19 -16.36 -0.39
CA LYS A 125 -10.21 -17.11 0.33
C LYS A 125 -9.77 -18.55 0.46
N ASP A 126 -9.85 -19.07 1.68
CA ASP A 126 -9.65 -20.47 1.99
C ASP A 126 -10.96 -21.08 2.51
N ASN A 127 -11.16 -22.38 2.26
CA ASN A 127 -12.39 -23.08 2.64
C ASN A 127 -12.52 -23.23 4.17
N CYS A 128 -11.41 -23.37 4.88
CA CYS A 128 -11.38 -23.55 6.33
C CYS A 128 -11.28 -22.22 7.07
N MET A 129 -10.49 -21.27 6.56
CA MET A 129 -10.21 -19.99 7.23
C MET A 129 -11.14 -18.84 6.81
N GLY A 130 -11.82 -18.96 5.68
CA GLY A 130 -12.61 -17.86 5.11
C GLY A 130 -11.73 -16.86 4.34
N LYS A 131 -12.16 -15.61 4.25
CA LYS A 131 -11.39 -14.56 3.57
C LYS A 131 -10.21 -14.12 4.44
N TYR A 132 -9.07 -13.88 3.81
CA TYR A 132 -7.90 -13.33 4.46
C TYR A 132 -7.14 -12.40 3.53
N PHE A 133 -6.44 -11.44 4.13
CA PHE A 133 -5.54 -10.54 3.43
C PHE A 133 -4.11 -11.02 3.66
N GLN A 134 -3.44 -11.35 2.57
CA GLN A 134 -2.10 -11.90 2.57
C GLN A 134 -1.08 -10.79 2.41
N LEU A 135 -0.04 -10.81 3.25
CA LEU A 135 1.12 -9.94 3.17
C LEU A 135 2.33 -10.81 2.86
N SER A 136 2.91 -10.66 1.67
CA SER A 136 4.17 -11.29 1.31
C SER A 136 5.32 -10.36 1.69
N CYS A 137 6.14 -10.76 2.65
CA CYS A 137 7.16 -9.89 3.24
C CYS A 137 8.56 -10.52 3.22
N SER A 138 9.58 -9.67 3.24
CA SER A 138 10.99 -10.06 3.37
C SER A 138 11.53 -9.64 4.73
N PHE A 139 12.42 -10.43 5.33
CA PHE A 139 13.14 -10.07 6.55
C PHE A 139 14.58 -10.57 6.49
N SER A 140 15.47 -9.91 7.24
CA SER A 140 16.83 -10.39 7.43
C SER A 140 16.82 -11.54 8.44
N ASN A 141 17.27 -12.73 8.03
CA ASN A 141 17.53 -13.85 8.92
C ASN A 141 19.04 -14.03 9.10
N CYS A 142 19.45 -14.29 10.34
CA CYS A 142 20.85 -14.55 10.69
C CYS A 142 20.91 -15.83 11.53
N ASP A 143 21.44 -16.90 10.94
CA ASP A 143 21.57 -18.20 11.62
C ASP A 143 22.97 -18.39 12.26
N GLY A 144 23.64 -17.29 12.61
CA GLY A 144 24.96 -17.29 13.26
C GLY A 144 26.17 -17.36 12.32
N ASP A 145 26.04 -18.02 11.16
CA ASP A 145 27.12 -18.12 10.14
C ASP A 145 26.81 -17.40 8.82
N LYS A 146 25.52 -17.23 8.50
CA LYS A 146 25.07 -16.62 7.24
C LYS A 146 23.95 -15.63 7.52
N SER A 147 24.07 -14.44 6.94
CA SER A 147 23.01 -13.44 6.89
C SER A 147 22.37 -13.49 5.51
N GLY A 148 21.05 -13.58 5.44
CA GLY A 148 20.31 -13.65 4.17
C GLY A 148 18.95 -12.98 4.26
N LEU A 149 18.42 -12.60 3.11
CA LEU A 149 17.03 -12.18 2.97
C LEU A 149 16.15 -13.42 2.83
N SER A 150 15.22 -13.58 3.76
CA SER A 150 14.21 -14.65 3.73
C SER A 150 12.85 -14.03 3.48
N GLN A 151 11.99 -14.76 2.76
CA GLN A 151 10.61 -14.36 2.51
C GLN A 151 9.67 -15.14 3.42
N THR A 152 8.60 -14.48 3.87
CA THR A 152 7.52 -15.10 4.63
C THR A 152 6.19 -14.50 4.21
N THR A 153 5.12 -15.14 4.68
CA THR A 153 3.75 -14.69 4.43
C THR A 153 3.04 -14.51 5.76
N LEU A 154 2.58 -13.29 6.01
CA LEU A 154 1.67 -12.98 7.11
C LEU A 154 0.23 -12.97 6.58
N ARG A 155 -0.74 -13.27 7.44
CA ARG A 155 -2.15 -13.35 7.07
C ARG A 155 -3.00 -12.63 8.09
N ILE A 156 -3.82 -11.69 7.62
CA ILE A 156 -4.85 -11.01 8.40
C ILE A 156 -6.17 -11.67 8.07
N VAL A 157 -6.72 -12.45 9.01
CA VAL A 157 -7.90 -13.28 8.78
C VAL A 157 -9.15 -12.50 9.17
N GLU A 158 -10.08 -12.32 8.21
CA GLU A 158 -11.27 -11.47 8.40
C GLU A 158 -12.05 -11.85 9.66
N ARG A 159 -12.39 -13.14 9.81
CA ARG A 159 -13.20 -13.64 10.93
C ARG A 159 -12.52 -13.57 12.30
N GLN A 160 -11.20 -13.42 12.36
CA GLN A 160 -10.44 -13.36 13.62
C GLN A 160 -10.22 -11.90 14.03
N GLU A 161 -9.92 -11.05 13.06
CA GLU A 161 -9.46 -9.68 13.27
C GLU A 161 -10.61 -8.66 13.15
N PHE A 162 -11.70 -9.00 12.46
CA PHE A 162 -12.85 -8.12 12.21
C PHE A 162 -14.15 -8.80 12.68
N VAL A 163 -14.52 -8.55 13.93
CA VAL A 163 -15.73 -9.14 14.54
C VAL A 163 -16.98 -8.56 13.89
N GLY A 164 -17.79 -9.39 13.24
CA GLY A 164 -19.11 -8.98 12.73
C GLY A 164 -19.06 -7.89 11.63
N ALA A 165 -18.00 -7.85 10.83
CA ALA A 165 -17.76 -6.83 9.80
C ALA A 165 -17.59 -5.40 10.32
N SER A 166 -17.35 -5.22 11.64
CA SER A 166 -17.02 -3.92 12.19
C SER A 166 -15.56 -3.53 11.86
N PRO A 167 -15.26 -2.24 11.70
CA PRO A 167 -13.89 -1.76 11.63
C PRO A 167 -13.07 -2.13 12.88
N SER A 168 -11.79 -2.42 12.67
CA SER A 168 -10.81 -2.69 13.72
C SER A 168 -9.76 -1.60 13.77
N LYS A 169 -9.07 -1.45 14.92
CA LYS A 169 -7.93 -0.51 15.01
C LYS A 169 -6.77 -1.06 14.21
N ILE A 170 -6.10 -0.20 13.43
CA ILE A 170 -4.95 -0.63 12.61
C ILE A 170 -3.86 -1.26 13.49
N THR A 171 -3.62 -0.70 14.68
CA THR A 171 -2.60 -1.17 15.64
C THR A 171 -2.99 -2.43 16.40
N SER A 172 -4.24 -2.90 16.32
CA SER A 172 -4.67 -4.13 17.00
C SER A 172 -4.57 -5.37 16.11
N LEU A 173 -4.24 -5.20 14.83
CA LEU A 173 -4.09 -6.30 13.88
C LEU A 173 -2.81 -7.08 14.20
N SER A 174 -2.80 -8.38 13.91
CA SER A 174 -1.62 -9.26 14.08
C SER A 174 -0.37 -8.81 13.31
N ALA A 175 -0.53 -7.98 12.29
CA ALA A 175 0.55 -7.33 11.56
C ALA A 175 0.19 -5.85 11.37
N PHE A 176 1.01 -4.92 11.84
CA PHE A 176 0.72 -3.48 11.76
C PHE A 176 1.96 -2.65 11.36
N LEU A 177 1.71 -1.41 10.93
CA LEU A 177 2.70 -0.43 10.46
C LEU A 177 3.27 0.41 11.62
#